data_AF-D0KN28-F1
#
_entry.id   AF-D0KN28-F1
#
_cell.length_a   1.000
_cell.length_b   1.000
_cell.length_c   1.000
_cell.angle_alpha   90.00
_cell.angle_beta   90.00
_cell.angle_gamma   90.00
#
_symmetry.space_group_name_H-M   'P 1'
#
loop_
_entity.id
_entity.type
_entity.pdbx_description
1 polymer ?
#
loop_
_entity_poly.entity_id
_entity_poly.type
_entity_poly.pdbx_seq_one_letter_code
_entity_poly.pdbx_strand_id
1 'polypeptide(L)' 'MSKKLQDYLIDFINLQNGETFIVRDECEKLKKLKLILLALGQEVQLKDCEELICTKRV' A
#
# COMPACT_ATOMS: atom_id res chain seq x y z
N MET A 1 -10.24 -11.19 7.32
CA MET A 1 -9.29 -10.14 6.89
C MET A 1 -8.81 -9.43 8.15
N SER A 2 -7.52 -9.18 8.34
CA SER A 2 -7.05 -8.41 9.51
C SER A 2 -7.51 -6.96 9.38
N LYS A 3 -8.13 -6.39 10.41
CA LYS A 3 -8.73 -5.04 10.42
C LYS A 3 -7.77 -3.97 9.87
N LYS A 4 -6.49 -4.05 10.28
CA LYS A 4 -5.42 -3.16 9.80
C LYS A 4 -5.21 -3.14 8.28
N LEU A 5 -5.33 -4.28 7.60
CA LEU A 5 -5.13 -4.31 6.14
C LEU A 5 -6.26 -3.59 5.42
N GLN A 6 -7.48 -3.69 5.94
CA GLN A 6 -8.63 -2.95 5.40
C GLN A 6 -8.46 -1.46 5.64
N ASP A 7 -8.00 -1.06 6.83
CA ASP A 7 -7.72 0.34 7.16
C ASP A 7 -6.70 0.95 6.17
N TYR A 8 -5.59 0.26 5.86
CA TYR A 8 -4.62 0.73 4.86
C TYR A 8 -5.21 0.89 3.46
N LEU A 9 -6.12 0.01 3.06
CA LEU A 9 -6.77 0.11 1.75
C LEU A 9 -7.76 1.28 1.71
N ILE A 10 -8.48 1.53 2.80
CA ILE A 10 -9.37 2.69 2.93
C ILE A 10 -8.55 3.98 2.84
N ASP A 11 -7.43 4.06 3.57
CA ASP A 11 -6.52 5.20 3.51
C ASP A 11 -6.03 5.44 2.07
N PHE A 12 -5.60 4.37 1.38
CA PHE A 12 -5.16 4.46 -0.02
C PHE A 12 -6.27 4.92 -0.97
N ILE A 13 -7.49 4.42 -0.81
CA ILE A 13 -8.65 4.81 -1.65
C ILE A 13 -8.99 6.29 -1.45
N ASN A 14 -8.82 6.82 -0.24
CA ASN A 14 -9.12 8.22 0.08
C ASN A 14 -8.02 9.21 -0.34
N LEU A 15 -6.80 8.75 -0.66
CA LEU A 15 -5.74 9.62 -1.19
C LEU A 15 -6.15 10.25 -2.51
N GLN A 16 -5.66 11.46 -2.75
CA GLN A 16 -5.80 12.11 -4.05
C GLN A 16 -4.80 11.52 -5.06
N ASN A 17 -5.13 11.60 -6.34
CA ASN A 17 -4.26 11.13 -7.41
C ASN A 17 -2.96 11.95 -7.42
N GLY A 18 -1.82 11.26 -7.52
CA GLY A 18 -0.49 11.87 -7.40
C GLY A 18 0.06 11.90 -5.98
N GLU A 19 -0.74 11.64 -4.95
CA GLU A 19 -0.24 11.55 -3.58
C GLU A 19 0.54 10.25 -3.34
N THR A 20 1.50 10.32 -2.43
CA THR A 20 2.33 9.17 -2.04
C THR A 20 1.78 8.54 -0.77
N PHE A 21 1.43 7.27 -0.87
CA PHE A 21 1.07 6.41 0.25
C PHE A 21 2.33 5.74 0.80
N ILE A 22 2.57 5.88 2.10
CA ILE A 22 3.72 5.28 2.79
C ILE A 22 3.21 4.48 3.98
N VAL A 23 3.57 3.18 4.05
CA VAL A 23 3.17 2.28 5.13
C VAL A 23 4.39 1.57 5.69
N ARG A 24 4.49 1.54 7.03
CA ARG A 24 5.50 0.78 7.77
C ARG A 24 4.80 -0.22 8.69
N ASP A 25 5.02 -1.50 8.46
CA ASP A 25 4.43 -2.61 9.24
C ASP A 25 5.28 -3.87 9.01
N GLU A 26 4.85 -5.00 9.55
CA GLU A 26 5.45 -6.32 9.34
C GLU A 26 5.54 -6.68 7.86
N CYS A 27 6.70 -7.20 7.45
CA CYS A 27 7.03 -7.63 6.10
C CYS A 27 5.92 -8.47 5.43
N GLU A 28 5.29 -9.40 6.15
CA GLU A 28 4.20 -10.23 5.60
C GLU A 28 2.92 -9.44 5.29
N LYS A 29 2.60 -8.40 6.07
CA LYS A 29 1.48 -7.49 5.75
C LYS A 29 1.84 -6.59 4.56
N LEU A 30 3.05 -6.05 4.53
CA LEU A 30 3.52 -5.21 3.44
C LEU A 30 3.55 -5.97 2.11
N LYS A 31 3.97 -7.24 2.10
CA LYS A 31 3.91 -8.10 0.91
C LYS A 31 2.48 -8.29 0.41
N LYS A 32 1.51 -8.53 1.29
CA LYS A 32 0.09 -8.66 0.92
C LYS A 32 -0.44 -7.36 0.34
N LEU A 33 -0.16 -6.24 1.00
CA LEU A 33 -0.58 -4.91 0.53
C LEU A 33 0.04 -4.57 -0.84
N LYS A 34 1.33 -4.89 -1.04
CA LYS A 34 2.02 -4.76 -2.34
C LYS A 34 1.30 -5.52 -3.44
N LEU A 35 0.93 -6.78 -3.22
CA LEU A 35 0.23 -7.59 -4.23
C LEU A 35 -1.13 -6.98 -4.60
N ILE A 36 -1.88 -6.49 -3.62
CA ILE A 36 -3.18 -5.85 -3.84
C ILE A 36 -3.02 -4.56 -4.66
N LEU A 37 -2.11 -3.68 -4.26
CA LEU A 37 -1.86 -2.41 -4.95
C LEU A 37 -1.35 -2.63 -6.38
N LEU A 38 -0.48 -3.63 -6.60
CA LEU A 38 -0.06 -4.03 -7.96
C LEU A 38 -1.24 -4.53 -8.80
N ALA A 39 -2.16 -5.32 -8.22
CA ALA A 39 -3.35 -5.80 -8.92
C ALA A 39 -4.32 -4.65 -9.28
N LEU A 40 -4.29 -3.55 -8.52
CA LEU A 40 -4.99 -2.30 -8.81
C LEU A 40 -4.26 -1.41 -9.84
N GLY A 41 -3.18 -1.91 -10.46
CA GLY A 41 -2.41 -1.20 -11.48
C GLY A 41 -1.49 -0.10 -10.93
N GLN A 42 -1.25 -0.10 -9.62
CA GLN A 42 -0.43 0.92 -8.95
C GLN A 42 1.04 0.53 -8.98
N GLU A 43 1.92 1.53 -9.01
CA GLU A 43 3.36 1.30 -8.86
C GLU A 43 3.76 1.33 -7.39
N VAL A 44 4.35 0.23 -6.93
CA VAL A 44 4.67 0.02 -5.53
C VAL A 44 6.13 -0.36 -5.36
N GLN A 45 6.81 0.33 -4.44
CA GLN A 45 8.15 0.00 -3.98
C GLN A 45 8.06 -0.58 -2.57
N LEU A 46 8.84 -1.63 -2.32
CA LEU A 46 8.99 -2.22 -0.98
C LEU A 46 10.48 -2.15 -0.62
N LYS A 47 10.80 -1.36 0.39
CA LYS A 47 12.17 -1.16 0.87
C LYS A 47 12.40 -2.02 2.10
N ASP A 48 13.40 -2.90 2.00
CA ASP A 48 13.90 -3.78 3.06
C ASP A 48 12.83 -4.57 3.84
N CYS A 49 11.64 -4.72 3.25
CA CYS A 49 10.49 -5.33 3.90
C CYS A 49 10.01 -4.61 5.18
N GLU A 50 10.38 -3.34 5.36
CA GLU A 50 9.99 -2.48 6.49
C GLU A 50 9.08 -1.33 6.05
N GLU A 51 9.18 -0.92 4.79
CA GLU A 51 8.44 0.23 4.26
C GLU A 51 7.90 -0.06 2.85
N LEU A 52 6.61 0.22 2.65
CA LEU A 52 5.94 0.20 1.36
C LEU A 52 5.61 1.63 0.94
N ILE A 53 5.99 1.98 -0.28
CA ILE A 53 5.75 3.29 -0.89
C ILE A 53 4.97 3.06 -2.18
N CYS A 54 3.86 3.78 -2.35
CA CYS A 54 3.03 3.70 -3.55
C CYS A 54 2.55 5.11 -3.92
N THR A 55 2.78 5.55 -5.16
CA THR A 55 2.19 6.80 -5.65
C THR A 55 0.87 6.48 -6.33
N LYS A 56 -0.23 7.07 -5.84
CA LYS A 56 -1.56 6.77 -6.38
C LYS A 56 -1.68 7.28 -7.82
N ARG A 57 -1.87 6.33 -8.73
CA ARG A 57 -2.31 6.56 -10.11
C ARG A 57 -3.83 6.50 -10.16
N VAL A 58 -4.35 7.24 -11.15
CA VAL A 58 -5.76 7.56 -11.42
C VAL A 58 -6.77 6.54 -10.88
#